data_AF-F6VT90-F1
#
_entry.id   AF-F6VT90-F1
#
_cell.length_a   1.000
_cell.length_b   1.000
_cell.length_c   1.000
_cell.angle_alpha   90.00
_cell.angle_beta   90.00
_cell.angle_gamma   90.00
#
_symmetry.space_group_name_H-M   'P 1'
#
loop_
_entity.id
_entity.type
_entity.pdbx_description
1 polymer ?
#
loop_
_entity_poly.entity_id
_entity_poly.type
_entity_poly.pdbx_seq_one_letter_code
_entity_poly.pdbx_strand_id
1 'polypeptide(L)'
;LELITTQATRAGFTGGVVVDFPNSAKAKKFYLCLFSGPSTSLPKGLTESQDADQASESMFTSERVEITEGKREPQGCPCAHLSHPLALSLARAPHKKARRDLVKKSREWVLEKKERRRRQGKEVRPDTQYTGRKRKPRF
;
A
#
# COMPACT_ATOMS: atom_id res chain seq x y z
N LEU A 1 -14.87 -0.41 -3.57
CA LEU A 1 -13.93 -1.01 -4.54
C LEU A 1 -14.05 -0.38 -5.92
N GLU A 2 -15.25 0.02 -6.34
CA GLU A 2 -15.49 0.63 -7.65
C GLU A 2 -14.65 1.89 -7.95
N LEU A 3 -14.50 2.79 -6.97
CA LEU A 3 -13.67 3.99 -7.14
C LEU A 3 -12.19 3.67 -7.44
N ILE A 4 -11.61 2.66 -6.79
CA ILE A 4 -10.19 2.33 -6.99
C ILE A 4 -9.96 1.60 -8.32
N THR A 5 -10.90 0.75 -8.72
CA THR A 5 -10.81 0.01 -10.00
C THR A 5 -10.97 0.96 -11.18
N THR A 6 -11.94 1.88 -11.13
CA THR A 6 -12.16 2.86 -12.21
C THR A 6 -10.95 3.78 -12.41
N GLN A 7 -10.31 4.24 -11.33
CA GLN A 7 -9.10 5.06 -11.44
C GLN A 7 -7.92 4.27 -12.02
N ALA A 8 -7.76 3.00 -11.62
CA ALA A 8 -6.71 2.14 -12.18
C ALA A 8 -6.89 1.94 -13.70
N THR A 9 -8.11 1.64 -14.15
CA THR A 9 -8.42 1.51 -15.59
C THR A 9 -8.22 2.82 -16.34
N ARG A 10 -8.67 3.95 -15.78
CA ARG A 10 -8.47 5.28 -16.39
C ARG A 10 -6.99 5.67 -16.50
N ALA A 11 -6.17 5.24 -15.54
CA ALA A 11 -4.72 5.42 -15.57
C ALA A 11 -4.01 4.44 -16.54
N GLY A 12 -4.75 3.55 -17.21
CA GLY A 12 -4.20 2.62 -18.20
C GLY A 12 -3.64 1.33 -17.60
N PHE A 13 -3.91 1.03 -16.33
CA PHE A 13 -3.60 -0.28 -15.76
C PHE A 13 -4.65 -1.31 -16.21
N THR A 14 -4.18 -2.48 -16.65
CA THR A 14 -5.03 -3.63 -16.95
C THR A 14 -5.02 -4.59 -15.77
N GLY A 15 -6.04 -5.46 -15.64
CA GLY A 15 -6.12 -6.43 -14.53
C GLY A 15 -7.47 -6.40 -13.81
N GLY A 16 -7.48 -6.80 -12.54
CA GLY A 16 -8.72 -7.01 -11.80
C GLY A 16 -8.54 -7.26 -10.31
N VAL A 17 -9.67 -7.52 -9.64
CA VAL A 17 -9.71 -7.78 -8.19
C VAL A 17 -9.78 -9.29 -7.93
N VAL A 18 -8.83 -9.83 -7.17
CA VAL A 18 -8.80 -11.20 -6.69
C VAL A 18 -9.32 -11.22 -5.25
N VAL A 19 -10.22 -12.16 -4.94
CA VAL A 19 -10.86 -12.23 -3.61
C VAL A 19 -10.60 -13.58 -2.97
N ASP A 20 -9.85 -13.58 -1.87
CA ASP A 20 -9.70 -14.77 -1.03
C ASP A 20 -10.90 -14.91 -0.09
N PHE A 21 -11.36 -16.16 0.07
CA PHE A 21 -12.48 -16.54 0.94
C PHE A 21 -13.75 -15.70 0.68
N PRO A 22 -14.33 -15.78 -0.53
CA PRO A 22 -15.45 -14.91 -0.95
C PRO A 22 -16.67 -15.03 -0.03
N ASN A 23 -16.86 -16.20 0.58
CA ASN A 23 -17.98 -16.56 1.44
C ASN A 23 -17.78 -16.18 2.93
N SER A 24 -16.56 -15.84 3.36
CA SER A 24 -16.28 -15.53 4.77
C SER A 24 -16.07 -14.04 4.96
N ALA A 25 -17.01 -13.34 5.63
CA ALA A 25 -16.85 -11.91 5.91
C ALA A 25 -15.66 -11.57 6.84
N LYS A 26 -15.23 -12.53 7.68
CA LYS A 26 -14.16 -12.31 8.65
C LYS A 26 -12.75 -12.49 8.05
N ALA A 27 -12.63 -13.37 7.05
CA ALA A 27 -11.36 -13.69 6.41
C ALA A 27 -11.27 -13.16 4.97
N LYS A 28 -12.31 -12.47 4.48
CA LYS A 28 -12.34 -11.90 3.12
C LYS A 28 -11.18 -10.93 2.92
N LYS A 29 -10.37 -11.19 1.91
CA LYS A 29 -9.30 -10.28 1.49
C LYS A 29 -9.48 -9.95 0.02
N PHE A 30 -9.36 -8.68 -0.30
CA PHE A 30 -9.42 -8.18 -1.66
C PHE A 30 -8.01 -7.75 -2.07
N TYR A 31 -7.52 -8.29 -3.18
CA TYR A 31 -6.25 -7.92 -3.78
C TYR A 31 -6.55 -7.29 -5.13
N LEU A 32 -6.01 -6.08 -5.36
CA LEU A 32 -6.09 -5.41 -6.65
C LEU A 32 -4.80 -5.73 -7.42
N CYS A 33 -4.89 -6.59 -8.43
CA CYS A 33 -3.76 -6.99 -9.25
C CYS A 33 -3.79 -6.19 -10.55
N LEU A 34 -2.76 -5.37 -10.76
CA LEU A 34 -2.63 -4.46 -11.89
C LEU A 34 -1.39 -4.79 -12.70
N PHE A 35 -1.54 -4.77 -14.03
CA PHE A 35 -0.47 -4.89 -15.00
C PHE A 35 -0.30 -3.55 -15.73
N SER A 36 0.96 -3.20 -16.02
CA SER A 36 1.33 -2.03 -16.81
C SER A 36 1.98 -2.52 -18.10
N GLY A 37 1.56 -1.97 -19.23
CA GLY A 37 2.02 -2.38 -20.56
C GLY A 37 0.86 -2.53 -21.55
N PRO A 38 1.16 -2.76 -22.84
CA PRO A 38 0.13 -3.03 -23.82
C PRO A 38 -0.74 -4.18 -23.33
N SER A 39 -2.05 -4.11 -23.55
CA SER A 39 -2.95 -5.20 -23.24
C SER A 39 -2.55 -6.41 -24.07
N THR A 40 -1.64 -7.23 -23.55
CA THR A 40 -1.40 -8.56 -24.08
C THR A 40 -2.73 -9.27 -23.90
N SER A 41 -3.49 -9.41 -24.97
CA SER A 41 -4.58 -10.36 -25.02
C SER A 41 -3.99 -11.66 -24.47
N LEU A 42 -4.53 -12.12 -23.33
CA LEU A 42 -4.08 -13.36 -22.72
C LEU A 42 -4.02 -14.40 -23.83
N PRO A 43 -2.89 -15.10 -24.01
CA PRO A 43 -2.78 -16.09 -25.06
C PRO A 43 -3.98 -17.04 -24.92
N LYS A 44 -4.74 -17.20 -26.02
CA LYS A 44 -5.80 -18.20 -26.08
C LYS A 44 -5.13 -19.52 -25.67
N GLY A 45 -5.70 -20.19 -24.67
CA GLY A 45 -5.24 -21.52 -24.29
C GLY A 45 -5.20 -22.40 -25.54
N LEU A 46 -4.16 -23.22 -25.68
CA LEU A 46 -3.95 -24.11 -26.81
C LEU A 46 -5.22 -24.96 -27.05
N THR A 47 -6.05 -24.53 -27.99
CA THR A 47 -6.91 -25.40 -28.77
C THR A 47 -6.26 -25.48 -30.13
N GLU A 48 -5.62 -26.62 -30.36
CA GLU A 48 -5.10 -27.11 -31.63
C GLU A 48 -5.75 -26.51 -32.89
N SER A 49 -5.05 -25.57 -33.53
CA SER A 49 -5.00 -25.35 -34.99
C SER A 49 -3.94 -24.28 -35.26
N GLN A 50 -3.00 -24.61 -36.14
CA GLN A 50 -1.89 -23.78 -36.58
C GLN A 50 -2.41 -22.51 -37.26
N ASP A 51 -1.80 -21.36 -36.98
CA ASP A 51 -1.29 -20.44 -38.00
C ASP A 51 -0.40 -19.38 -37.35
N ALA A 52 0.70 -19.09 -38.04
CA ALA A 52 1.84 -18.33 -37.56
C ALA A 52 1.57 -16.83 -37.48
N ASP A 53 1.97 -16.18 -36.38
CA ASP A 53 2.39 -14.78 -36.38
C ASP A 53 3.39 -14.53 -35.24
N GLN A 54 4.42 -13.74 -35.58
CA GLN A 54 5.74 -13.70 -34.94
C GLN A 54 5.74 -13.43 -33.43
N ALA A 55 6.46 -14.30 -32.71
CA ALA A 55 6.86 -14.08 -31.33
C ALA A 55 7.92 -12.96 -31.26
N SER A 56 7.55 -11.81 -30.68
CA SER A 56 8.55 -10.92 -30.07
C SER A 56 8.83 -11.45 -28.66
N GLU A 57 9.78 -12.39 -28.61
CA GLU A 57 10.33 -12.93 -27.37
C GLU A 57 10.98 -11.77 -26.58
N SER A 58 10.35 -11.34 -25.48
CA SER A 58 11.04 -10.48 -24.53
C SER A 58 12.00 -11.35 -23.73
N MET A 59 13.30 -11.24 -24.05
CA MET A 59 14.37 -11.90 -23.30
C MET A 59 14.26 -11.51 -21.82
N PHE A 60 13.94 -12.48 -20.97
CA PHE A 60 14.10 -12.36 -19.53
C PHE A 60 15.59 -12.49 -19.20
N THR A 61 16.32 -11.38 -19.13
CA THR A 61 17.67 -11.41 -18.55
C THR A 61 17.53 -11.60 -17.05
N SER A 62 18.03 -12.73 -16.55
CA SER A 62 18.00 -13.10 -15.13
C SER A 62 19.05 -12.35 -14.32
N GLU A 63 19.12 -11.03 -14.44
CA GLU A 63 19.99 -10.23 -13.60
C GLU A 63 19.18 -9.62 -12.45
N ARG A 64 19.48 -10.11 -11.24
CA ARG A 64 18.89 -9.60 -10.01
C ARG A 64 19.50 -8.23 -9.71
N VAL A 65 18.83 -7.17 -10.16
CA VAL A 65 19.20 -5.80 -9.76
C VAL A 65 18.89 -5.63 -8.27
N GLU A 66 19.94 -5.54 -7.46
CA GLU A 66 19.82 -5.14 -6.07
C GLU A 66 19.42 -3.66 -6.01
N ILE A 67 18.17 -3.40 -5.64
CA ILE A 67 17.68 -2.04 -5.46
C ILE A 67 18.13 -1.58 -4.07
N THR A 68 19.31 -0.97 -3.99
CA THR A 68 19.67 -0.12 -2.85
C THR A 68 18.68 1.04 -2.78
N GLU A 69 18.05 1.22 -1.62
CA GLU A 69 17.09 2.29 -1.33
C GLU A 69 17.73 3.68 -1.43
N GLY A 70 17.83 4.21 -2.65
CA GLY A 70 18.20 5.59 -2.92
C GLY A 70 16.96 6.48 -2.98
N LYS A 71 16.90 7.48 -2.09
CA LYS A 71 15.93 8.59 -2.09
C LYS A 71 15.60 9.04 -3.52
N ARG A 72 14.35 8.83 -3.97
CA ARG A 72 13.81 9.54 -5.12
C ARG A 72 13.01 10.75 -4.63
N GLU A 73 13.59 11.92 -4.84
CA GLU A 73 12.93 13.22 -4.90
C GLU A 73 11.71 13.16 -5.84
N PRO A 74 10.57 13.79 -5.49
CA PRO A 74 9.41 13.80 -6.37
C PRO A 74 9.64 14.78 -7.52
N GLN A 75 9.99 14.24 -8.68
CA GLN A 75 9.97 14.97 -9.95
C GLN A 75 8.53 15.38 -10.23
N GLY A 76 8.30 16.68 -10.41
CA GLY A 76 6.99 17.31 -10.49
C GLY A 76 6.09 16.86 -11.66
N CYS A 77 4.80 17.11 -11.47
CA CYS A 77 3.73 16.82 -12.42
C CYS A 77 3.88 17.67 -13.70
N PRO A 78 3.90 17.07 -14.92
CA PRO A 78 3.95 17.82 -16.16
C PRO A 78 2.54 18.04 -16.72
N CYS A 79 1.78 18.98 -16.16
CA CYS A 79 0.59 19.52 -16.83
C CYS A 79 0.15 20.86 -16.23
N ALA A 80 0.93 21.91 -16.46
CA ALA A 80 0.49 23.27 -16.19
C ALA A 80 1.01 24.21 -17.29
N HIS A 81 0.38 24.15 -18.45
CA HIS A 81 0.51 25.18 -19.49
C HIS A 81 -0.87 25.57 -19.99
N LEU A 82 -1.65 26.25 -19.14
CA LEU A 82 -2.70 27.16 -19.56
C LEU A 82 -2.93 28.21 -18.44
N SER A 83 -2.30 29.36 -18.64
CA SER A 83 -2.66 30.73 -18.20
C SER A 83 -3.72 30.94 -17.11
N HIS A 84 -3.25 31.28 -15.89
CA HIS A 84 -3.66 32.31 -14.89
C HIS A 84 -5.12 32.85 -14.79
N PRO A 85 -5.51 33.57 -13.70
CA PRO A 85 -5.22 33.42 -12.26
C PRO A 85 -6.48 33.64 -11.39
N LEU A 86 -6.69 32.93 -10.28
CA LEU A 86 -7.34 33.53 -9.08
C LEU A 86 -6.93 32.76 -7.82
N ALA A 87 -6.39 33.53 -6.87
CA ALA A 87 -5.86 33.07 -5.60
C ALA A 87 -6.97 32.62 -4.64
N LEU A 88 -6.84 31.41 -4.09
CA LEU A 88 -7.40 31.06 -2.79
C LEU A 88 -6.52 30.00 -2.10
N SER A 89 -5.76 30.52 -1.13
CA SER A 89 -5.20 29.86 0.05
C SER A 89 -4.55 28.47 -0.10
N LEU A 90 -3.21 28.49 -0.22
CA LEU A 90 -2.33 27.40 0.21
C LEU A 90 -2.50 27.14 1.72
N ALA A 91 -3.48 26.32 2.11
CA ALA A 91 -3.38 25.56 3.34
C ALA A 91 -2.58 24.29 3.02
N ARG A 92 -1.25 24.40 3.06
CA ARG A 92 -0.33 23.26 2.91
C ARG A 92 -0.62 22.31 4.08
N ALA A 93 -1.37 21.23 3.82
CA ALA A 93 -1.67 20.23 4.83
C ALA A 93 -0.35 19.73 5.45
N PRO A 94 -0.18 19.73 6.78
CA PRO A 94 1.07 19.32 7.39
C PRO A 94 1.37 17.87 7.00
N HIS A 95 2.55 17.65 6.43
CA HIS A 95 3.07 16.32 6.12
C HIS A 95 2.96 15.45 7.37
N LYS A 96 2.01 14.52 7.38
CA LYS A 96 1.85 13.58 8.51
C LYS A 96 3.10 12.73 8.55
N LYS A 97 3.98 12.98 9.53
CA LYS A 97 5.13 12.12 9.80
C LYS A 97 4.62 10.68 9.90
N ALA A 98 5.16 9.78 9.06
CA ALA A 98 4.87 8.36 9.14
C ALA A 98 5.11 7.93 10.59
N ARG A 99 4.03 7.56 11.29
CA ARG A 99 4.17 7.10 12.67
C ARG A 99 4.91 5.77 12.60
N ARG A 100 6.08 5.69 13.22
CA ARG A 100 6.82 4.44 13.38
C ARG A 100 5.87 3.44 14.04
N ASP A 101 5.68 2.28 13.44
CA ASP A 101 4.85 1.23 14.02
C ASP A 101 5.47 0.76 15.33
N LEU A 102 4.79 1.05 16.44
CA LEU A 102 5.23 0.64 17.77
C LEU A 102 5.13 -0.87 17.90
N VAL A 103 6.24 -1.52 18.23
CA VAL A 103 6.31 -2.98 18.44
C VAL A 103 5.27 -3.40 19.47
N LYS A 104 4.34 -4.27 19.08
CA LYS A 104 3.28 -4.77 19.97
C LYS A 104 3.89 -5.39 21.22
N LYS A 105 3.28 -5.14 22.39
CA LYS A 105 3.74 -5.56 23.72
C LYS A 105 5.04 -4.89 24.22
N SER A 106 5.62 -3.94 23.48
CA SER A 106 6.71 -3.12 24.02
C SER A 106 6.21 -2.20 25.14
N ARG A 107 7.14 -1.71 25.98
CA ARG A 107 6.82 -0.74 27.03
C ARG A 107 6.18 0.53 26.45
N GLU A 108 6.72 1.04 25.34
CA GLU A 108 6.20 2.21 24.64
C GLU A 108 4.77 1.99 24.13
N TRP A 109 4.49 0.80 23.59
CA TRP A 109 3.14 0.41 23.17
C TRP A 109 2.15 0.40 24.34
N VAL A 110 2.58 -0.08 25.52
CA VAL A 110 1.74 -0.07 26.75
C VAL A 110 1.44 1.37 27.20
N LEU A 111 2.45 2.25 27.18
CA LEU A 111 2.30 3.66 27.57
C LEU A 111 1.37 4.41 26.60
N GLU A 112 1.52 4.22 25.29
CA GLU A 112 0.64 4.85 24.30
C GLU A 112 -0.82 4.41 24.48
N LYS A 113 -1.06 3.14 24.82
CA LYS A 113 -2.42 2.63 25.09
C LYS A 113 -3.04 3.22 26.34
N LYS A 114 -2.26 3.38 27.42
CA LYS A 114 -2.71 4.06 28.64
C LYS A 114 -3.04 5.52 28.34
N GLU A 115 -2.15 6.22 27.66
CA GLU A 115 -2.30 7.62 27.28
C GLU A 115 -3.54 7.85 26.40
N ARG A 116 -3.76 6.98 25.42
CA ARG A 116 -4.97 7.00 24.60
C ARG A 116 -6.25 6.84 25.43
N ARG A 117 -6.22 6.00 26.47
CA ARG A 117 -7.38 5.84 27.37
C ARG A 117 -7.58 7.04 28.29
N ARG A 118 -6.50 7.69 28.74
CA ARG A 118 -6.57 8.98 29.45
C ARG A 118 -7.23 10.06 28.59
N ARG A 119 -6.84 10.17 27.32
CA ARG A 119 -7.48 11.11 26.36
C ARG A 119 -8.96 10.81 26.12
N GLN A 120 -9.36 9.55 26.24
CA GLN A 120 -10.78 9.14 26.17
C GLN A 120 -11.54 9.40 27.49
N GLY A 121 -10.90 10.02 28.49
CA GLY A 121 -11.51 10.28 29.80
C GLY A 121 -11.75 9.02 30.64
N LYS A 122 -11.15 7.88 30.28
CA LYS A 122 -11.27 6.65 31.04
C LYS A 122 -10.32 6.67 32.22
N GLU A 123 -10.75 6.13 33.35
CA GLU A 123 -9.88 5.95 34.50
C GLU A 123 -8.75 4.96 34.15
N VAL A 124 -7.50 5.41 34.31
CA VAL A 124 -6.30 4.62 34.03
C VAL A 124 -5.32 4.80 35.17
N ARG A 125 -4.85 3.69 35.75
CA ARG A 125 -3.84 3.70 36.81
C ARG A 125 -2.57 4.47 36.38
N PRO A 126 -2.00 5.34 37.24
CA PRO A 126 -0.77 6.07 36.94
C PRO A 126 0.38 5.16 36.57
N ASP A 127 1.34 5.71 35.82
CA ASP A 127 2.53 4.99 35.40
C ASP A 127 3.51 4.87 36.57
N THR A 128 3.86 3.63 36.91
CA THR A 128 4.93 3.33 37.86
C THR A 128 6.16 2.79 37.12
N GLN A 129 7.30 2.72 37.80
CA GLN A 129 8.54 2.11 37.30
C GLN A 129 8.37 0.66 36.79
N TYR A 130 7.33 -0.03 37.25
CA TYR A 130 7.01 -1.41 36.86
C TYR A 130 6.11 -1.52 35.61
N THR A 131 5.68 -0.40 35.03
CA THR A 131 4.79 -0.41 33.86
C THR A 131 5.53 -0.94 32.62
N GLY A 132 5.01 -2.04 32.04
CA GLY A 132 5.59 -2.66 30.86
C GLY A 132 6.94 -3.36 31.09
N ARG A 133 7.34 -3.61 32.35
CA ARG A 133 8.56 -4.36 32.67
C ARG A 133 8.42 -5.83 32.24
N LYS A 134 9.45 -6.36 31.58
CA LYS A 134 9.52 -7.78 31.20
C LYS A 134 9.57 -8.65 32.46
N ARG A 135 8.70 -9.66 32.53
CA ARG A 135 8.65 -10.60 33.65
C ARG A 135 9.70 -11.70 33.43
N LYS A 136 10.33 -12.18 34.51
CA LYS A 136 11.26 -13.32 34.44
C LYS A 136 10.45 -14.56 34.01
N PRO A 137 10.97 -15.40 33.10
CA PRO A 137 10.32 -16.67 32.80
C PRO A 137 10.20 -17.48 34.10
N ARG A 138 9.02 -18.04 34.33
CA ARG A 138 8.85 -19.11 35.31
C ARG A 138 9.09 -20.40 34.52
N PHE A 139 10.18 -21.07 34.86
CA PHE A 139 10.45 -22.44 34.42
C PHE A 139 9.92 -23.37 35.50
#